data_AF-D3Q631-F1
#
_entry.id   AF-D3Q631-F1
#
_cell.length_a   1.000
_cell.length_b   1.000
_cell.length_c   1.000
_cell.angle_alpha   90.00
_cell.angle_beta   90.00
_cell.angle_gamma   90.00
#
_symmetry.space_group_name_H-M   'P 1'
#
loop_
_entity.id
_entity.type
_entity.pdbx_description
1 polymer ?
#
loop_
_entity_poly.entity_id
_entity_poly.type
_entity_poly.pdbx_seq_one_letter_code
_entity_poly.pdbx_strand_id
1 'polypeptide(L)'
;MTTRTTIFGFLAFYLSHRGDGPEAARAVVDQLHWLRAQGHSRESVNRAYYRTYAGERRDLLENLGRQWFAYESGSGDFFVPEVKSEIDGYRRVGIPIVLVSGSFFACLNPLADAWARGWPILAARPPVSAVTPRSRRTGR
;
A
#
# COMPACT_ATOMS: atom_id res chain seq x y z
N MET A 1 -8.47 -5.20 -9.72
CA MET A 1 -8.80 -5.45 -8.30
C MET A 1 -9.45 -4.24 -7.67
N THR A 2 -8.80 -3.08 -7.77
CA THR A 2 -9.37 -1.76 -7.42
C THR A 2 -9.57 -0.90 -8.67
N THR A 3 -10.42 0.10 -8.61
CA THR A 3 -10.69 1.04 -9.74
C THR A 3 -9.61 2.11 -9.92
N ARG A 4 -8.72 2.27 -8.93
CA ARG A 4 -7.63 3.24 -8.92
C ARG A 4 -6.30 2.58 -8.58
N THR A 5 -5.19 3.24 -8.96
CA THR A 5 -3.82 2.79 -8.64
C THR A 5 -3.54 2.97 -7.14
N THR A 6 -3.55 1.86 -6.40
CA THR A 6 -3.45 1.85 -4.93
C THR A 6 -2.22 2.55 -4.38
N ILE A 7 -1.06 2.42 -5.04
CA ILE A 7 0.19 3.04 -4.60
C ILE A 7 0.18 4.57 -4.71
N PHE A 8 -0.55 5.14 -5.66
CA PHE A 8 -0.64 6.59 -5.85
C PHE A 8 -1.73 7.20 -4.97
N GLY A 9 -2.86 6.49 -4.79
CA GLY A 9 -3.86 6.88 -3.80
C GLY A 9 -3.27 6.93 -2.39
N PHE A 10 -2.52 5.90 -1.99
CA PHE A 10 -1.86 5.89 -0.69
C PHE A 10 -0.79 6.99 -0.55
N LEU A 11 0.01 7.23 -1.60
CA LEU A 11 1.00 8.30 -1.60
C LEU A 11 0.37 9.67 -1.32
N ALA A 12 -0.74 10.00 -2.00
CA ALA A 12 -1.46 11.25 -1.79
C ALA A 12 -1.97 11.36 -0.34
N PHE A 13 -2.59 10.30 0.18
CA PHE A 13 -3.08 10.26 1.55
C PHE A 13 -1.96 10.44 2.59
N TYR A 14 -0.84 9.74 2.39
CA TYR A 14 0.33 9.82 3.28
C TYR A 14 0.94 11.23 3.30
N LEU A 15 1.11 11.87 2.15
CA LEU A 15 1.66 13.23 2.08
C LEU A 15 0.71 14.24 2.72
N SER A 16 -0.61 14.14 2.47
CA SER A 16 -1.59 14.98 3.16
C SER A 16 -1.56 14.79 4.69
N HIS A 17 -1.34 13.57 5.18
CA HIS A 17 -1.18 13.31 6.62
C HIS A 17 0.06 13.99 7.22
N ARG A 18 1.13 14.16 6.44
CA ARG A 18 2.35 14.90 6.85
C ARG A 18 2.16 16.43 6.83
N GLY A 19 1.01 16.92 6.37
CA GLY A 19 0.75 18.33 6.14
C GLY A 19 1.20 18.83 4.77
N ASP A 20 1.63 17.93 3.88
CA ASP A 20 2.02 18.27 2.51
C ASP A 20 0.77 18.41 1.61
N GLY A 21 0.79 19.40 0.71
CA GLY A 21 -0.31 19.64 -0.22
C GLY A 21 -0.41 18.59 -1.34
N PRO A 22 -1.53 18.54 -2.08
CA PRO A 22 -1.70 17.64 -3.23
C PRO A 22 -0.66 17.83 -4.34
N GLU A 23 0.01 18.99 -4.37
CA GLU A 23 1.15 19.30 -5.25
C GLU A 23 2.34 18.36 -4.99
N ALA A 24 2.60 18.00 -3.72
CA ALA A 24 3.73 17.13 -3.37
C ALA A 24 3.56 15.73 -3.96
N ALA A 25 2.34 15.19 -3.89
CA ALA A 25 2.04 13.88 -4.48
C ALA A 25 2.20 13.90 -6.01
N ARG A 26 1.72 14.96 -6.67
CA ARG A 26 1.90 15.17 -8.11
C ARG A 26 3.38 15.25 -8.48
N ALA A 27 4.17 16.05 -7.76
CA ALA A 27 5.60 16.18 -8.02
C ALA A 27 6.35 14.84 -7.92
N VAL A 28 6.01 14.00 -6.94
CA VAL A 28 6.58 12.65 -6.83
C VAL A 28 6.16 11.77 -8.02
N VAL A 29 4.88 11.78 -8.40
CA VAL A 29 4.37 10.99 -9.53
C VAL A 29 5.02 11.44 -10.85
N ASP A 30 5.13 12.74 -11.08
CA ASP A 30 5.76 13.32 -12.27
C ASP A 30 7.24 12.92 -12.36
N GLN A 31 7.96 12.95 -11.25
CA GLN A 31 9.35 12.49 -11.19
C GLN A 31 9.48 11.01 -11.57
N LEU A 32 8.57 10.14 -11.13
CA LEU A 32 8.57 8.72 -11.48
C LEU A 32 8.27 8.50 -12.96
N HIS A 33 7.35 9.27 -13.53
CA HIS A 33 7.06 9.25 -14.96
C HIS A 33 8.26 9.72 -15.79
N TRP A 34 8.92 10.79 -15.35
CA TRP A 34 10.13 11.29 -15.98
C TRP A 34 11.25 10.23 -15.98
N LEU A 35 11.53 9.59 -14.83
CA LEU A 35 12.53 8.51 -14.75
C LEU A 35 12.19 7.37 -15.71
N ARG A 36 10.92 6.97 -15.80
CA ARG A 36 10.50 5.94 -16.76
C ARG A 36 10.73 6.37 -18.21
N ALA A 37 10.42 7.62 -18.55
CA ALA A 37 10.61 8.17 -19.90
C ALA A 37 12.10 8.26 -20.29
N GLN A 38 13.00 8.44 -19.32
CA GLN A 38 14.45 8.40 -19.52
C GLN A 38 15.02 6.96 -19.64
N GLY A 39 14.15 5.94 -19.68
CA GLY A 39 14.58 4.55 -19.86
C GLY A 39 15.11 3.87 -18.60
N HIS A 40 14.90 4.45 -17.41
CA HIS A 40 15.29 3.78 -16.16
C HIS A 40 14.53 2.47 -15.96
N SER A 41 15.22 1.48 -15.38
CA SER A 41 14.63 0.19 -15.07
C SER A 41 13.46 0.30 -14.08
N ARG A 42 12.53 -0.65 -14.14
CA ARG A 42 11.39 -0.73 -13.22
C ARG A 42 11.84 -0.81 -11.77
N GLU A 43 12.92 -1.54 -11.45
CA GLU A 43 13.48 -1.59 -10.10
C GLU A 43 13.96 -0.22 -9.63
N SER A 44 14.53 0.59 -10.54
CA SER A 44 15.04 1.92 -10.21
C SER A 44 13.90 2.90 -9.95
N VAL A 45 12.84 2.86 -10.76
CA VAL A 45 11.62 3.66 -10.54
C VAL A 45 10.94 3.24 -9.23
N ASN A 46 10.82 1.94 -8.95
CA ASN A 46 10.24 1.45 -7.70
C ASN A 46 11.08 1.88 -6.48
N ARG A 47 12.41 1.83 -6.57
CA ARG A 47 13.29 2.34 -5.51
C ARG A 47 13.07 3.84 -5.25
N ALA A 48 12.93 4.64 -6.31
CA ALA A 48 12.63 6.06 -6.17
C ALA A 48 11.28 6.28 -5.46
N TYR A 49 10.23 5.54 -5.83
CA TYR A 49 8.93 5.60 -5.15
C TYR A 49 9.05 5.25 -3.66
N TYR A 50 9.68 4.12 -3.33
CA TYR A 50 9.76 3.64 -1.95
C TYR A 50 10.65 4.50 -1.04
N ARG A 51 11.60 5.27 -1.60
CA ARG A 51 12.39 6.25 -0.83
C ARG A 51 11.54 7.35 -0.20
N THR A 52 10.35 7.61 -0.71
CA THR A 52 9.39 8.57 -0.12
C THR A 52 8.99 8.22 1.31
N TYR A 53 9.10 6.95 1.68
CA TYR A 53 8.77 6.43 3.01
C TYR A 53 10.02 6.06 3.83
N ALA A 54 11.21 6.41 3.35
CA ALA A 54 12.45 6.03 4.03
C ALA A 54 12.53 6.68 5.41
N GLY A 55 12.86 5.86 6.42
CA GLY A 55 12.96 6.30 7.82
C GLY A 55 11.64 6.31 8.58
N GLU A 56 10.49 6.18 7.90
CA GLU A 56 9.19 6.10 8.55
C GLU A 56 9.07 4.85 9.43
N ARG A 57 8.27 4.98 10.49
CA ARG A 57 7.98 3.85 11.37
C ARG A 57 6.98 2.91 10.69
N ARG A 58 7.24 1.61 10.74
CA ARG A 58 6.37 0.60 10.12
C ARG A 58 4.92 0.65 10.66
N ASP A 59 4.76 0.79 11.97
CA ASP A 59 3.45 0.85 12.65
C ASP A 59 2.63 2.06 12.18
N LEU A 60 3.29 3.20 11.95
CA LEU A 60 2.66 4.40 11.39
C LEU A 60 2.13 4.12 9.98
N LEU A 61 2.95 3.55 9.09
CA LEU A 61 2.53 3.25 7.72
C LEU A 61 1.41 2.19 7.67
N GLU A 62 1.44 1.18 8.55
CA GLU A 62 0.35 0.22 8.69
C GLU A 62 -0.95 0.89 9.12
N ASN A 63 -0.86 1.82 10.08
CA ASN A 63 -2.02 2.55 10.58
C ASN A 63 -2.60 3.49 9.52
N LEU A 64 -1.75 4.22 8.80
CA LEU A 64 -2.15 5.07 7.68
C LEU A 64 -2.73 4.23 6.54
N GLY A 65 -2.19 3.05 6.28
CA GLY A 65 -2.72 2.10 5.30
C GLY A 65 -4.16 1.71 5.58
N ARG A 66 -4.48 1.39 6.85
CA ARG A 66 -5.85 1.09 7.29
C ARG A 66 -6.78 2.30 7.14
N GLN A 67 -6.32 3.49 7.53
CA GLN A 67 -7.12 4.72 7.42
C GLN A 67 -7.41 5.08 5.95
N TRP A 68 -6.39 5.04 5.10
CA TRP A 68 -6.53 5.24 3.65
C TRP A 68 -7.52 4.25 3.05
N PHE A 69 -7.37 2.96 3.37
CA PHE A 69 -8.27 1.94 2.86
C PHE A 69 -9.72 2.16 3.32
N ALA A 70 -9.94 2.50 4.59
CA ALA A 70 -11.28 2.80 5.11
C ALA A 70 -11.91 4.01 4.40
N TYR A 71 -11.11 5.05 4.15
CA TYR A 71 -11.54 6.23 3.41
C TYR A 71 -11.94 5.89 1.96
N GLU A 72 -11.07 5.20 1.22
CA GLU A 72 -11.31 4.85 -0.19
C GLU A 72 -12.42 3.82 -0.36
N SER A 73 -12.49 2.80 0.51
CA SER A 73 -13.51 1.75 0.40
C SER A 73 -14.90 2.21 0.84
N GLY A 74 -14.99 3.28 1.65
CA GLY A 74 -16.24 3.85 2.11
C GLY A 74 -17.13 4.44 1.00
N SER A 75 -16.56 4.80 -0.16
CA SER A 75 -17.32 5.33 -1.31
C SER A 75 -18.05 4.25 -2.12
N GLY A 76 -17.77 2.96 -1.88
CA GLY A 76 -18.43 1.83 -2.54
C GLY A 76 -17.96 1.51 -3.97
N ASP A 77 -17.16 2.37 -4.58
CA ASP A 77 -16.61 2.22 -5.95
C ASP A 77 -15.15 1.72 -5.98
N PHE A 78 -14.59 1.39 -4.81
CA PHE A 78 -13.19 1.03 -4.69
C PHE A 78 -12.83 -0.29 -5.37
N PHE A 79 -13.76 -1.25 -5.36
CA PHE A 79 -13.58 -2.57 -5.94
C PHE A 79 -14.28 -2.69 -7.29
N VAL A 80 -13.63 -3.37 -8.23
CA VAL A 80 -14.26 -3.75 -9.50
C VAL A 80 -15.30 -4.84 -9.20
N PRO A 81 -16.60 -4.61 -9.41
CA PRO A 81 -17.66 -5.53 -8.97
C PRO A 81 -17.54 -6.94 -9.55
N GLU A 82 -17.14 -7.04 -10.82
CA GLU A 82 -17.00 -8.30 -11.55
C GLU A 82 -15.91 -9.16 -10.93
N VAL A 83 -14.74 -8.56 -10.67
CA VAL A 83 -13.60 -9.22 -10.03
C VAL A 83 -13.97 -9.69 -8.62
N LYS A 84 -14.73 -8.88 -7.88
CA LYS A 84 -15.21 -9.26 -6.55
C LYS A 84 -16.13 -10.49 -6.62
N SER A 85 -17.06 -10.50 -7.57
CA SER A 85 -18.00 -11.61 -7.76
C SER A 85 -17.28 -12.92 -8.10
N GLU A 86 -16.30 -12.86 -9.01
CA GLU A 86 -15.51 -14.01 -9.43
C GLU A 86 -14.69 -14.61 -8.28
N ILE A 87 -14.05 -13.76 -7.48
CA ILE A 87 -13.30 -14.17 -6.28
C ILE A 87 -14.22 -14.78 -5.23
N ASP A 88 -15.41 -14.20 -5.00
CA ASP A 88 -16.39 -14.82 -4.11
C ASP A 88 -16.86 -16.19 -4.64
N GLY A 89 -16.92 -16.37 -5.97
CA GLY A 89 -17.16 -17.67 -6.62
C GLY A 89 -16.09 -18.69 -6.28
N TYR A 90 -14.81 -18.38 -6.54
CA TYR A 90 -13.68 -19.26 -6.21
C TYR A 90 -13.60 -19.61 -4.71
N ARG A 91 -13.94 -18.66 -3.85
CA ARG A 91 -13.98 -18.87 -2.40
C ARG A 91 -15.05 -19.87 -1.98
N ARG A 92 -16.26 -19.79 -2.57
CA ARG A 92 -17.36 -20.73 -2.24
C ARG A 92 -17.01 -22.18 -2.57
N VAL A 93 -16.15 -22.40 -3.57
CA VAL A 93 -15.69 -23.74 -3.97
C VAL A 93 -14.35 -24.14 -3.34
N GLY A 94 -13.83 -23.35 -2.40
CA GLY A 94 -12.61 -23.66 -1.65
C GLY A 94 -11.30 -23.50 -2.43
N ILE A 95 -11.30 -22.74 -3.53
CA ILE A 95 -10.08 -22.49 -4.32
C ILE A 95 -9.22 -21.44 -3.62
N PRO A 96 -7.93 -21.73 -3.37
CA PRO A 96 -6.95 -20.76 -2.87
C PRO A 96 -6.79 -19.53 -3.75
N ILE A 97 -6.67 -18.36 -3.12
CA ILE A 97 -6.43 -17.10 -3.81
C ILE A 97 -5.15 -16.48 -3.28
N VAL A 98 -4.22 -16.16 -4.18
CA VAL A 98 -2.95 -15.50 -3.85
C VAL A 98 -2.94 -14.11 -4.47
N LEU A 99 -2.61 -13.09 -3.67
CA LEU A 99 -2.43 -11.73 -4.15
C LEU A 99 -0.97 -11.48 -4.52
N VAL A 100 -0.71 -11.19 -5.79
CA VAL A 100 0.62 -10.81 -6.29
C VAL A 100 0.59 -9.34 -6.71
N SER A 101 1.32 -8.47 -6.01
CA SER A 101 1.30 -7.04 -6.27
C SER A 101 2.67 -6.39 -6.13
N GLY A 102 2.94 -5.40 -6.97
CA GLY A 102 4.13 -4.55 -6.86
C GLY A 102 4.02 -3.47 -5.78
N SER A 103 2.88 -3.38 -5.09
CA SER A 103 2.64 -2.51 -3.92
C SER A 103 3.24 -3.12 -2.64
N PHE A 104 3.04 -2.47 -1.50
CA PHE A 104 3.62 -2.85 -0.21
C PHE A 104 2.58 -3.00 0.89
N PHE A 105 3.04 -3.47 2.05
CA PHE A 105 2.19 -3.87 3.19
C PHE A 105 1.12 -2.85 3.59
N ALA A 106 1.40 -1.54 3.50
CA ALA A 106 0.45 -0.52 3.92
C ALA A 106 -0.82 -0.51 3.05
N CYS A 107 -0.67 -0.66 1.73
CA CYS A 107 -1.82 -0.80 0.83
C CYS A 107 -2.41 -2.20 0.87
N LEU A 108 -1.57 -3.24 0.99
CA LEU A 108 -1.97 -4.62 0.70
C LEU A 108 -2.56 -5.38 1.88
N ASN A 109 -2.11 -5.12 3.11
CA ASN A 109 -2.66 -5.79 4.28
C ASN A 109 -4.18 -5.53 4.43
N PRO A 110 -4.69 -4.28 4.42
CA PRO A 110 -6.12 -4.06 4.55
C PRO A 110 -6.94 -4.61 3.37
N LEU A 111 -6.36 -4.62 2.15
CA LEU A 111 -6.95 -5.29 0.99
C LEU A 111 -7.09 -6.79 1.21
N ALA A 112 -6.05 -7.45 1.71
CA ALA A 112 -6.06 -8.88 1.97
C ALA A 112 -6.96 -9.25 3.15
N ASP A 113 -7.06 -8.41 4.18
CA ASP A 113 -8.02 -8.61 5.26
C ASP A 113 -9.46 -8.59 4.73
N ALA A 114 -9.76 -7.65 3.82
CA ALA A 114 -11.06 -7.54 3.18
C ALA A 114 -11.36 -8.69 2.18
N TRP A 115 -10.36 -9.11 1.40
CA TRP A 115 -10.55 -10.04 0.27
C TRP A 115 -10.21 -11.49 0.61
N ALA A 116 -9.05 -11.67 1.23
CA ALA A 116 -8.43 -12.96 1.41
C ALA A 116 -8.80 -13.61 2.76
N ARG A 117 -9.11 -12.87 3.83
CA ARG A 117 -9.26 -13.49 5.17
C ARG A 117 -8.05 -14.37 5.55
N GLY A 118 -6.83 -13.94 5.21
CA GLY A 118 -5.59 -14.60 5.67
C GLY A 118 -4.81 -15.45 4.66
N TRP A 119 -5.09 -15.39 3.35
CA TRP A 119 -4.22 -16.05 2.35
C TRP A 119 -2.89 -15.31 2.09
N PRO A 120 -1.86 -16.00 1.58
CA PRO A 120 -0.55 -15.41 1.34
C PRO A 120 -0.58 -14.22 0.36
N ILE A 121 0.21 -13.19 0.69
CA ILE A 121 0.42 -11.99 -0.13
C ILE A 121 1.88 -11.95 -0.56
N LEU A 122 2.14 -11.76 -1.85
CA LEU A 122 3.47 -11.43 -2.36
C LEU A 122 3.52 -9.92 -2.68
N ALA A 123 4.39 -9.21 -1.96
CA ALA A 123 4.46 -7.75 -1.94
C ALA A 123 5.90 -7.23 -1.94
N ALA A 124 6.10 -6.02 -2.46
CA ALA A 124 7.37 -5.31 -2.30
C ALA A 124 7.54 -4.80 -0.86
N ARG A 125 8.79 -4.71 -0.40
CA ARG A 125 9.13 -4.28 0.97
C ARG A 125 9.93 -2.97 0.95
N PRO A 126 9.34 -1.83 1.37
CA PRO A 126 10.09 -0.58 1.46
C PRO A 126 11.10 -0.63 2.61
N PRO A 127 12.18 0.16 2.53
CA PRO A 127 13.10 0.36 3.64
C PRO A 127 12.45 1.22 4.72
N VAL A 128 11.86 0.57 5.73
CA VAL A 128 11.18 1.22 6.87
C VAL A 128 11.88 0.85 8.16
N SER A 129 11.82 1.74 9.16
CA SER A 129 12.43 1.49 10.47
C SER A 129 11.63 0.43 11.23
N ALA A 130 12.33 -0.56 11.80
CA ALA A 130 11.71 -1.54 12.69
C ALA A 130 11.32 -0.87 14.02
N VAL A 131 10.25 -1.35 14.67
CA VAL A 131 9.95 -0.95 16.05
C VAL A 131 11.03 -1.54 16.95
N THR A 132 11.88 -0.70 17.55
CA THR A 132 12.71 -1.13 18.67
C THR A 132 11.77 -1.33 19.87
N PRO A 133 11.66 -2.54 20.45
CA PRO A 133 10.85 -2.72 21.64
C PRO A 133 11.41 -1.81 22.74
N ARG A 134 10.57 -0.92 23.31
CA ARG A 134 10.95 -0.21 24.54
C ARG A 134 11.19 -1.26 25.61
N SER A 135 12.44 -1.45 26.03
CA SER A 135 12.74 -2.29 27.18
C SER A 135 11.99 -1.72 28.38
N ARG A 136 11.10 -2.52 28.98
CA ARG A 136 10.55 -2.19 30.29
C ARG A 136 11.73 -2.19 31.26
N ARG A 137 12.19 -1.00 31.69
CA ARG A 137 13.03 -0.88 32.89
C ARG A 137 12.17 -1.28 34.08
N THR A 138 12.25 -2.54 34.47
CA THR A 138 11.93 -2.98 35.82
C THR A 138 13.13 -2.64 36.70
N GLY A 139 13.12 -1.47 37.34
CA GLY A 139 13.91 -1.18 38.55
C GLY A 139 12.93 -1.18 39.72
N ARG A 140 12.95 -2.21 40.57
CA ARG A 140 13.78 -2.40 41.77
C ARG A 140 13.41 -1.44 42.90
#